data_AF-A0A9P3ZKB5-F1
#
_entry.id   AF-A0A9P3ZKB5-F1
#
_cell.length_a   1.000
_cell.length_b   1.000
_cell.length_c   1.000
_cell.angle_alpha   90.00
_cell.angle_beta   90.00
_cell.angle_gamma   90.00
#
_symmetry.space_group_name_H-M   'P 1'
#
loop_
_entity.id
_entity.type
_entity.pdbx_description
1 polymer ?
#
loop_
_entity_poly.entity_id
_entity_poly.type
_entity_poly.pdbx_seq_one_letter_code
_entity_poly.pdbx_strand_id
1 'polypeptide(L)'
;MKRNIKKFLFPAVAVAVLSFAACSDWTETESLDINYPTLEEQNPELYKQYLKALRDYKAGEHKVVLVSMDNTTSAPAQRNEHLTTMPDSVDIICLMNPDNLHPTLAGEFAKVREKGTRVIYNIDYNAIEKLWEKVLADEEANKPEEPTNPSTPEATQDEGGEGGGEGEPTPEEELELRFLEFCRQQTVSQLNLCAKYGYDGVQVNYTGRAPQAMQEEEKAQYAARQEAFFSNVKTWNEANSGKVLVFQGNPQNLIDKSVLGECDYIVIPALTATSADKMSFAVLMAAVEDVPTDRFVIGVTTPSLTDLSDESGYFSGYEADGKTRVRATKGAAQWVVSPASGYEKLGISIANAQNDYFNLTLVYKNIREAVDILNPAPKN
;
A
#
# COMPACT_ATOMS: atom_id res chain seq x y z
N MET A 1 -64.63 -82.78 29.43
CA MET A 1 -64.78 -82.59 27.97
C MET A 1 -63.48 -82.03 27.41
N LYS A 2 -62.98 -82.66 26.33
CA LYS A 2 -62.21 -82.15 25.17
C LYS A 2 -61.47 -80.79 25.29
N ARG A 3 -60.29 -80.54 24.73
CA ARG A 3 -59.24 -81.29 24.01
C ARG A 3 -58.18 -80.23 23.61
N ASN A 4 -56.96 -80.68 23.34
CA ASN A 4 -56.01 -80.14 22.34
C ASN A 4 -54.96 -79.09 22.74
N ILE A 5 -53.78 -79.65 23.05
CA ILE A 5 -52.45 -79.31 22.51
C ILE A 5 -52.50 -78.59 21.16
N LYS A 6 -51.73 -77.49 21.04
CA LYS A 6 -50.89 -77.20 19.87
C LYS A 6 -49.55 -76.65 20.31
N LYS A 7 -48.52 -77.51 20.21
CA LYS A 7 -47.12 -77.08 20.11
C LYS A 7 -46.95 -76.42 18.74
N PHE A 8 -46.40 -75.21 18.71
CA PHE A 8 -45.83 -74.65 17.49
C PHE A 8 -44.34 -74.39 17.75
N LEU A 9 -43.52 -75.17 17.04
CA LEU A 9 -42.10 -74.96 16.86
C LEU A 9 -41.88 -73.76 15.91
N PHE A 10 -40.96 -72.87 16.29
CA PHE A 10 -39.96 -72.07 15.52
C PHE A 10 -40.33 -71.51 14.12
N PRO A 11 -39.92 -70.26 13.76
CA PRO A 11 -38.51 -69.86 13.80
C PRO A 11 -38.23 -68.47 14.42
N ALA A 12 -37.19 -68.42 15.23
CA ALA A 12 -36.50 -67.20 15.63
C ALA A 12 -35.56 -66.76 14.50
N VAL A 13 -36.08 -66.17 13.43
CA VAL A 13 -35.28 -65.41 12.44
C VAL A 13 -36.21 -64.39 11.78
N ALA A 14 -36.13 -63.12 12.21
CA ALA A 14 -36.41 -61.90 11.40
C ALA A 14 -36.61 -60.64 12.28
N VAL A 15 -35.68 -60.34 13.20
CA VAL A 15 -35.62 -59.02 13.88
C VAL A 15 -34.25 -58.37 13.69
N ALA A 16 -33.67 -58.48 12.50
CA ALA A 16 -32.37 -57.89 12.21
C ALA A 16 -32.29 -57.11 10.89
N VAL A 17 -33.42 -56.82 10.24
CA VAL A 17 -33.41 -56.10 8.93
C VAL A 17 -34.18 -54.78 8.96
N LEU A 18 -34.92 -54.45 10.03
CA LEU A 18 -35.58 -53.14 10.15
C LEU A 18 -34.76 -52.07 10.87
N SER A 19 -33.54 -52.38 11.33
CA SER A 19 -32.68 -51.42 12.04
C SER A 19 -31.62 -50.75 11.15
N PHE A 20 -31.51 -51.13 9.87
CA PHE A 20 -30.48 -50.57 8.97
C PHE A 20 -31.01 -49.59 7.92
N ALA A 21 -32.33 -49.50 7.71
CA ALA A 21 -32.91 -48.56 6.75
C ALA A 21 -33.26 -47.19 7.36
N ALA A 22 -33.32 -47.07 8.69
CA ALA A 22 -33.57 -45.80 9.38
C ALA A 22 -32.29 -45.08 9.82
N CYS A 23 -31.11 -45.69 9.60
CA CYS A 23 -29.81 -45.12 9.97
C CYS A 23 -29.01 -44.62 8.77
N SER A 24 -29.44 -44.86 7.52
CA SER A 24 -28.75 -44.33 6.34
C SER A 24 -29.03 -42.84 6.11
N ASP A 25 -30.24 -42.37 6.47
CA ASP A 25 -30.67 -40.96 6.35
C ASP A 25 -30.09 -40.05 7.45
N TRP A 26 -29.46 -40.65 8.47
CA TRP A 26 -28.83 -39.90 9.57
C TRP A 26 -27.30 -39.84 9.45
N THR A 27 -26.73 -40.49 8.42
CA THR A 27 -25.29 -40.55 8.15
C THR A 27 -24.86 -39.78 6.91
N GLU A 28 -25.79 -39.19 6.17
CA GLU A 28 -25.45 -38.27 5.09
C GLU A 28 -25.23 -36.87 5.69
N THR A 29 -23.99 -36.39 5.67
CA THR A 29 -23.67 -34.99 5.95
C THR A 29 -24.20 -34.13 4.82
N GLU A 30 -25.43 -33.65 4.96
CA GLU A 30 -25.89 -32.52 4.15
C GLU A 30 -25.06 -31.30 4.54
N SER A 31 -24.37 -30.69 3.57
CA SER A 31 -23.83 -29.35 3.77
C SER A 31 -25.02 -28.41 3.92
N LEU A 32 -25.33 -28.04 5.17
CA LEU A 32 -26.26 -26.95 5.43
C LEU A 32 -25.62 -25.68 4.85
N ASP A 33 -26.12 -25.25 3.69
CA ASP A 33 -25.75 -23.99 3.08
C ASP A 33 -26.42 -22.88 3.90
N ILE A 34 -25.78 -22.49 5.00
CA ILE A 34 -26.27 -21.43 5.87
C ILE A 34 -26.00 -20.10 5.16
N ASN A 35 -26.87 -19.77 4.22
CA ASN A 35 -26.89 -18.45 3.61
C ASN A 35 -27.43 -17.45 4.64
N TYR A 36 -26.54 -16.68 5.26
CA TYR A 36 -26.92 -15.50 6.02
C TYR A 36 -27.11 -14.35 5.03
N PRO A 37 -28.34 -13.93 4.75
CA PRO A 37 -28.56 -12.86 3.79
C PRO A 37 -27.86 -11.60 4.28
N THR A 38 -27.13 -10.94 3.38
CA THR A 38 -26.44 -9.67 3.62
C THR A 38 -27.45 -8.55 3.95
N LEU A 39 -26.99 -7.43 4.54
CA LEU A 39 -27.86 -6.27 4.76
C LEU A 39 -28.51 -5.79 3.46
N GLU A 40 -27.77 -5.86 2.36
CA GLU A 40 -28.24 -5.55 1.01
C GLU A 40 -29.41 -6.46 0.61
N GLU A 41 -29.31 -7.77 0.82
CA GLU A 41 -30.37 -8.72 0.50
C GLU A 41 -31.58 -8.60 1.43
N GLN A 42 -31.35 -8.28 2.72
CA GLN A 42 -32.42 -8.15 3.70
C GLN A 42 -33.18 -6.83 3.57
N ASN A 43 -32.48 -5.72 3.29
CA ASN A 43 -33.06 -4.39 3.19
C ASN A 43 -32.30 -3.51 2.17
N PRO A 44 -32.61 -3.67 0.87
CA PRO A 44 -31.93 -2.94 -0.20
C PRO A 44 -32.02 -1.41 -0.06
N GLU A 45 -33.14 -0.89 0.43
CA GLU A 45 -33.34 0.55 0.59
C GLU A 45 -32.49 1.12 1.72
N LEU A 46 -32.40 0.42 2.86
CA LEU A 46 -31.50 0.80 3.95
C LEU A 46 -30.04 0.73 3.51
N TYR A 47 -29.67 -0.29 2.74
CA TYR A 47 -28.31 -0.41 2.20
C TYR A 47 -27.97 0.74 1.25
N LYS A 48 -28.90 1.15 0.38
CA LYS A 48 -28.73 2.32 -0.50
C LYS A 48 -28.54 3.62 0.29
N GLN A 49 -29.30 3.80 1.37
CA GLN A 49 -29.14 4.95 2.27
C GLN A 49 -27.79 4.92 2.98
N TYR A 50 -27.36 3.75 3.44
CA TYR A 50 -26.04 3.54 4.03
C TYR A 50 -24.91 3.93 3.06
N LEU A 51 -24.93 3.43 1.83
CA LEU A 51 -23.92 3.78 0.82
C LEU A 51 -23.91 5.28 0.49
N LYS A 52 -25.09 5.92 0.47
CA LYS A 52 -25.17 7.36 0.28
C LYS A 52 -24.52 8.10 1.46
N ALA A 53 -24.84 7.72 2.70
CA ALA A 53 -24.27 8.34 3.89
C ALA A 53 -22.73 8.20 3.94
N LEU A 54 -22.18 7.05 3.54
CA LEU A 54 -20.73 6.87 3.42
C LEU A 54 -20.12 7.82 2.40
N ARG A 55 -20.72 7.95 1.20
CA ARG A 55 -20.22 8.86 0.17
C ARG A 55 -20.33 10.33 0.60
N ASP A 56 -21.43 10.71 1.23
CA ASP A 56 -21.62 12.07 1.76
C ASP A 56 -20.58 12.37 2.85
N TYR A 57 -20.30 11.43 3.75
CA TYR A 57 -19.27 11.54 4.78
C TYR A 57 -17.88 11.76 4.18
N LYS A 58 -17.47 10.92 3.22
CA LYS A 58 -16.15 11.02 2.57
C LYS A 58 -16.00 12.25 1.67
N ALA A 59 -17.11 12.82 1.20
CA ALA A 59 -17.11 14.07 0.46
C ALA A 59 -17.06 15.31 1.39
N GLY A 60 -17.42 15.15 2.66
CA GLY A 60 -17.38 16.22 3.67
C GLY A 60 -16.04 16.34 4.37
N GLU A 61 -15.91 17.33 5.25
CA GLU A 61 -14.71 17.51 6.09
C GLU A 61 -14.60 16.41 7.14
N HIS A 62 -13.46 15.72 7.14
CA HIS A 62 -13.08 14.71 8.13
C HIS A 62 -11.56 14.51 8.09
N LYS A 63 -11.00 13.82 9.09
CA LYS A 63 -9.60 13.38 9.04
C LYS A 63 -9.46 12.15 8.16
N VAL A 64 -8.62 12.23 7.14
CA VAL A 64 -8.50 11.17 6.13
C VAL A 64 -7.74 9.96 6.66
N VAL A 65 -8.15 8.78 6.21
CA VAL A 65 -7.50 7.51 6.51
C VAL A 65 -7.09 6.84 5.21
N LEU A 66 -5.78 6.87 4.96
CA LEU A 66 -5.15 6.12 3.88
C LEU A 66 -4.63 4.80 4.46
N VAL A 67 -4.71 3.73 3.69
CA VAL A 67 -4.07 2.46 4.03
C VAL A 67 -3.24 1.99 2.85
N SER A 68 -2.11 1.35 3.11
CA SER A 68 -1.40 0.59 2.07
C SER A 68 -1.36 -0.88 2.40
N MET A 69 -1.39 -1.70 1.36
CA MET A 69 -1.32 -3.15 1.48
C MET A 69 -0.48 -3.77 0.36
N ASP A 70 0.20 -4.86 0.71
CA ASP A 70 0.84 -5.72 -0.27
C ASP A 70 -0.21 -6.58 -0.93
N ASN A 71 -0.51 -6.29 -2.19
CA ASN A 71 -1.36 -7.14 -3.01
C ASN A 71 -0.53 -8.19 -3.75
N THR A 72 -1.13 -9.34 -3.97
CA THR A 72 -0.52 -10.45 -4.70
C THR A 72 -0.84 -10.35 -6.20
N THR A 73 0.02 -10.94 -7.03
CA THR A 73 -0.25 -11.13 -8.48
C THR A 73 -1.12 -12.36 -8.73
N SER A 74 -1.23 -13.26 -7.74
CA SER A 74 -2.12 -14.41 -7.75
C SER A 74 -3.55 -14.04 -7.33
N ALA A 75 -4.49 -14.97 -7.53
CA ALA A 75 -5.82 -14.82 -6.97
C ALA A 75 -5.75 -14.66 -5.44
N PRO A 76 -6.49 -13.71 -4.85
CA PRO A 76 -6.60 -13.59 -3.40
C PRO A 76 -7.08 -14.91 -2.79
N ALA A 77 -6.27 -15.48 -1.90
CA ALA A 77 -6.56 -16.74 -1.21
C ALA A 77 -7.09 -16.50 0.20
N GLN A 78 -6.73 -15.36 0.80
CA GLN A 78 -7.09 -15.00 2.17
C GLN A 78 -7.96 -13.76 2.20
N ARG A 79 -8.83 -13.67 3.23
CA ARG A 79 -9.77 -12.54 3.36
C ARG A 79 -9.06 -11.18 3.49
N ASN A 80 -7.91 -11.12 4.14
CA ASN A 80 -7.13 -9.90 4.31
C ASN A 80 -6.41 -9.41 3.04
N GLU A 81 -6.44 -10.20 1.96
CA GLU A 81 -5.93 -9.82 0.64
C GLU A 81 -7.00 -9.13 -0.22
N HIS A 82 -8.26 -9.15 0.19
CA HIS A 82 -9.37 -8.50 -0.53
C HIS A 82 -9.51 -7.02 -0.13
N LEU A 83 -9.80 -6.16 -1.10
CA LEU A 83 -10.07 -4.73 -0.85
C LEU A 83 -11.42 -4.55 -0.16
N THR A 84 -12.38 -5.38 -0.53
CA THR A 84 -13.76 -5.35 -0.01
C THR A 84 -13.87 -5.63 1.49
N THR A 85 -12.83 -6.19 2.12
CA THR A 85 -12.83 -6.43 3.56
C THR A 85 -12.35 -5.24 4.38
N MET A 86 -11.66 -4.27 3.76
CA MET A 86 -11.18 -3.08 4.45
C MET A 86 -12.34 -2.33 5.12
N PRO A 87 -12.12 -1.67 6.27
CA PRO A 87 -13.17 -0.89 6.92
C PRO A 87 -13.75 0.17 5.99
N ASP A 88 -15.07 0.29 5.94
CA ASP A 88 -15.78 1.22 5.05
C ASP A 88 -15.43 2.69 5.30
N SER A 89 -14.87 3.02 6.46
CA SER A 89 -14.35 4.34 6.84
C SER A 89 -12.96 4.67 6.28
N VAL A 90 -12.30 3.73 5.58
CA VAL A 90 -11.05 4.01 4.85
C VAL A 90 -11.36 4.81 3.58
N ASP A 91 -10.63 5.90 3.38
CA ASP A 91 -10.82 6.82 2.25
C ASP A 91 -10.07 6.37 1.01
N ILE A 92 -8.82 5.91 1.20
CA ILE A 92 -7.93 5.51 0.11
C ILE A 92 -7.23 4.21 0.47
N ILE A 93 -7.26 3.25 -0.46
CA ILE A 93 -6.44 2.04 -0.42
C ILE A 93 -5.32 2.18 -1.45
N CYS A 94 -4.07 2.11 -1.01
CA CYS A 94 -2.86 2.16 -1.83
C CYS A 94 -2.28 0.76 -2.02
N LEU A 95 -2.23 0.29 -3.27
CA LEU A 95 -1.63 -0.98 -3.62
C LEU A 95 -0.12 -0.85 -3.85
N MET A 96 0.67 -1.71 -3.20
CA MET A 96 2.13 -1.68 -3.30
C MET A 96 2.67 -2.35 -4.57
N ASN A 97 1.90 -3.26 -5.19
CA ASN A 97 2.29 -3.98 -6.40
C ASN A 97 1.30 -3.67 -7.55
N PRO A 98 1.53 -2.59 -8.32
CA PRO A 98 0.53 -2.06 -9.25
C PRO A 98 0.34 -2.82 -10.56
N ASP A 99 1.34 -3.58 -11.00
CA ASP A 99 1.26 -4.33 -12.25
C ASP A 99 0.93 -5.80 -12.03
N ASN A 100 0.50 -6.47 -13.10
CA ASN A 100 -0.03 -7.83 -13.09
C ASN A 100 -1.13 -8.03 -12.05
N LEU A 101 -2.00 -7.02 -11.89
CA LEU A 101 -3.11 -7.04 -10.95
C LEU A 101 -4.08 -8.16 -11.33
N HIS A 102 -4.35 -9.06 -10.39
CA HIS A 102 -5.27 -10.16 -10.63
C HIS A 102 -6.69 -9.65 -10.92
N PRO A 103 -7.44 -10.22 -11.90
CA PRO A 103 -8.78 -9.76 -12.26
C PRO A 103 -9.78 -9.69 -11.10
N THR A 104 -9.65 -10.58 -10.11
CA THR A 104 -10.44 -10.54 -8.87
C THR A 104 -10.28 -9.21 -8.13
N LEU A 105 -9.04 -8.74 -7.92
CA LEU A 105 -8.78 -7.47 -7.24
C LEU A 105 -9.23 -6.28 -8.08
N ALA A 106 -8.98 -6.31 -9.39
CA ALA A 106 -9.47 -5.28 -10.31
C ALA A 106 -11.01 -5.16 -10.26
N GLY A 107 -11.72 -6.29 -10.19
CA GLY A 107 -13.18 -6.33 -10.05
C GLY A 107 -13.71 -5.78 -8.71
N GLU A 108 -12.87 -5.70 -7.68
CA GLU A 108 -13.24 -5.12 -6.39
C GLU A 108 -13.18 -3.60 -6.35
N PHE A 109 -12.49 -2.97 -7.31
CA PHE A 109 -12.39 -1.51 -7.36
C PHE A 109 -13.77 -0.86 -7.43
N ALA A 110 -14.68 -1.40 -8.25
CA ALA A 110 -16.06 -0.93 -8.34
C ALA A 110 -16.80 -1.03 -7.00
N LYS A 111 -16.62 -2.14 -6.27
CA LYS A 111 -17.30 -2.40 -5.00
C LYS A 111 -16.86 -1.44 -3.90
N VAL A 112 -15.56 -1.13 -3.81
CA VAL A 112 -15.07 -0.16 -2.81
C VAL A 112 -15.41 1.28 -3.21
N ARG A 113 -15.49 1.59 -4.51
CA ARG A 113 -15.96 2.88 -5.02
C ARG A 113 -17.42 3.16 -4.71
N GLU A 114 -18.28 2.13 -4.69
CA GLU A 114 -19.68 2.30 -4.25
C GLU A 114 -19.76 2.88 -2.83
N LYS A 115 -18.78 2.57 -1.98
CA LYS A 115 -18.64 3.08 -0.60
C LYS A 115 -17.85 4.40 -0.53
N GLY A 116 -17.46 4.97 -1.67
CA GLY A 116 -16.65 6.18 -1.76
C GLY A 116 -15.15 5.99 -1.48
N THR A 117 -14.67 4.76 -1.34
CA THR A 117 -13.22 4.49 -1.18
C THR A 117 -12.54 4.54 -2.54
N ARG A 118 -11.43 5.28 -2.63
CA ARG A 118 -10.58 5.37 -3.83
C ARG A 118 -9.45 4.33 -3.75
N VAL A 119 -9.07 3.76 -4.87
CA VAL A 119 -7.94 2.82 -4.97
C VAL A 119 -6.82 3.46 -5.78
N ILE A 120 -5.68 3.69 -5.14
CA ILE A 120 -4.46 4.19 -5.79
C ILE A 120 -3.36 3.13 -5.72
N TYR A 121 -2.19 3.44 -6.27
CA TYR A 121 -1.03 2.57 -6.17
C TYR A 121 0.28 3.33 -6.03
N ASN A 122 1.29 2.65 -5.53
CA ASN A 122 2.60 3.24 -5.24
C ASN A 122 3.55 3.15 -6.44
N ILE A 123 4.24 4.25 -6.74
CA ILE A 123 5.38 4.35 -7.65
C ILE A 123 6.58 4.80 -6.81
N ASP A 124 7.58 3.94 -6.62
CA ASP A 124 8.74 4.22 -5.76
C ASP A 124 9.98 4.53 -6.59
N TYR A 125 10.51 5.75 -6.45
CA TYR A 125 11.73 6.16 -7.11
C TYR A 125 12.93 5.29 -6.69
N ASN A 126 13.03 4.91 -5.41
CA ASN A 126 14.13 4.04 -4.94
C ASN A 126 14.05 2.65 -5.57
N ALA A 127 12.85 2.17 -5.92
CA ALA A 127 12.69 0.91 -6.63
C ALA A 127 13.17 1.02 -8.08
N ILE A 128 12.98 2.17 -8.74
CA ILE A 128 13.53 2.44 -10.07
C ILE A 128 15.06 2.43 -10.03
N GLU A 129 15.68 3.05 -9.03
CA GLU A 129 17.15 3.02 -8.86
C GLU A 129 17.67 1.58 -8.67
N LYS A 130 17.00 0.77 -7.83
CA LYS A 130 17.36 -0.65 -7.66
C LYS A 130 17.19 -1.48 -8.93
N LEU A 131 16.16 -1.18 -9.73
CA LEU A 131 15.97 -1.84 -11.02
C LEU A 131 17.10 -1.49 -11.99
N TRP A 132 17.55 -0.24 -11.98
CA TRP A 132 18.69 0.19 -12.77
C TRP A 132 20.00 -0.51 -12.36
N GLU A 133 20.29 -0.61 -11.07
CA GLU A 133 21.43 -1.37 -10.55
C GLU A 133 21.42 -2.81 -11.05
N LYS A 134 20.23 -3.43 -11.08
CA LYS A 134 20.07 -4.79 -11.62
C LYS A 134 20.34 -4.86 -13.13
N VAL A 135 19.86 -3.90 -13.91
CA VAL A 135 20.15 -3.83 -15.36
C VAL A 135 21.66 -3.78 -15.60
N LEU A 136 22.39 -2.94 -14.86
CA LEU A 136 23.84 -2.83 -14.99
C LEU A 136 24.55 -4.13 -14.58
N ALA A 137 24.12 -4.77 -13.49
CA ALA A 137 24.68 -6.05 -13.06
C ALA A 137 24.46 -7.16 -14.10
N ASP A 138 23.27 -7.23 -14.69
CA ASP A 138 22.94 -8.20 -15.73
C ASP A 138 23.76 -7.94 -17.02
N GLU A 139 24.01 -6.69 -17.38
CA GLU A 139 24.87 -6.34 -18.53
C GLU A 139 26.32 -6.73 -18.30
N GLU A 140 26.86 -6.46 -17.10
CA GLU A 140 28.21 -6.87 -16.73
C GLU A 140 28.36 -8.39 -16.78
N ALA A 141 27.37 -9.13 -16.26
CA ALA A 141 27.37 -10.59 -16.26
C ALA A 141 27.29 -11.20 -17.68
N ASN A 142 26.77 -10.45 -18.65
CA ASN A 142 26.61 -10.89 -20.03
C ASN A 142 27.70 -10.36 -20.98
N LYS A 143 28.73 -9.66 -20.47
CA LYS A 143 29.90 -9.29 -21.28
C LYS A 143 30.62 -10.54 -21.76
N PRO A 144 30.93 -10.68 -23.06
CA PRO A 144 31.73 -11.78 -23.57
C PRO A 144 33.09 -11.81 -22.87
N GLU A 145 33.56 -12.99 -22.44
CA GLU A 145 34.94 -13.14 -21.97
C GLU A 145 35.90 -12.69 -23.08
N GLU A 146 36.75 -11.71 -22.78
CA GLU A 146 37.80 -11.30 -23.73
C GLU A 146 38.69 -12.52 -24.04
N PRO A 147 38.97 -12.81 -25.32
CA PRO A 147 39.89 -13.88 -25.65
C PRO A 147 41.27 -13.53 -25.09
N THR A 148 41.75 -14.34 -24.14
CA THR A 148 43.12 -14.26 -23.62
C THR A 148 44.10 -14.63 -24.72
N ASN A 149 44.51 -13.66 -25.54
CA ASN A 149 45.61 -13.85 -26.48
C ASN A 149 46.87 -13.19 -25.91
N PRO A 150 47.97 -13.94 -25.68
CA PRO A 150 49.19 -13.36 -25.13
C PRO A 150 49.95 -12.56 -26.20
N SER A 151 50.11 -11.27 -25.90
CA SER A 151 51.26 -10.39 -26.26
C SER A 151 51.53 -10.01 -27.72
N THR A 152 51.56 -8.71 -28.02
CA THR A 152 52.71 -8.04 -28.66
C THR A 152 52.74 -6.55 -28.23
N PRO A 153 53.89 -5.96 -27.87
CA PRO A 153 53.96 -4.67 -27.15
C PRO A 153 53.89 -3.42 -28.04
N GLU A 154 53.49 -2.33 -27.38
CA GLU A 154 53.34 -0.91 -27.78
C GLU A 154 54.11 -0.40 -29.00
N ALA A 155 53.40 0.42 -29.80
CA ALA A 155 53.99 1.56 -30.47
C ALA A 155 53.27 2.83 -30.01
N THR A 156 54.01 3.70 -29.35
CA THR A 156 53.68 5.08 -29.01
C THR A 156 53.41 5.90 -30.27
N GLN A 157 52.31 6.64 -30.32
CA GLN A 157 52.22 7.89 -31.07
C GLN A 157 51.38 8.91 -30.29
N ASP A 158 52.11 9.89 -29.75
CA ASP A 158 51.67 11.21 -29.35
C ASP A 158 51.50 12.04 -30.63
N GLU A 159 50.32 12.61 -30.89
CA GLU A 159 50.19 13.89 -31.61
C GLU A 159 48.92 14.61 -31.14
N GLY A 160 49.14 15.85 -30.69
CA GLY A 160 48.10 16.76 -30.23
C GLY A 160 47.16 17.21 -31.33
N GLY A 161 45.93 17.47 -30.93
CA GLY A 161 44.93 18.22 -31.68
C GLY A 161 44.16 19.12 -30.73
N GLU A 162 44.50 20.41 -30.70
CA GLU A 162 43.59 21.45 -30.24
C GLU A 162 42.38 21.46 -31.17
N GLY A 163 41.27 20.90 -30.71
CA GLY A 163 39.99 20.91 -31.39
C GLY A 163 38.91 21.36 -30.42
N GLY A 164 38.49 22.63 -30.52
CA GLY A 164 37.30 23.15 -29.85
C GLY A 164 36.02 22.58 -30.46
N GLY A 165 35.76 21.30 -30.19
CA GLY A 165 34.47 20.65 -30.38
C GLY A 165 33.87 20.35 -29.01
N GLU A 166 32.55 20.45 -28.88
CA GLU A 166 31.82 19.91 -27.73
C GLU A 166 32.29 18.46 -27.52
N GLY A 167 33.04 18.22 -26.44
CA GLY A 167 33.70 16.95 -26.20
C GLY A 167 32.69 15.82 -26.12
N GLU A 168 33.03 14.66 -26.67
CA GLU A 168 32.23 13.45 -26.45
C GLU A 168 32.02 13.24 -24.95
N PRO A 169 30.80 12.91 -24.50
CA PRO A 169 30.51 12.74 -23.08
C PRO A 169 31.42 11.68 -22.48
N THR A 170 31.88 11.92 -21.26
CA THR A 170 32.66 10.93 -20.51
C THR A 170 31.81 9.67 -20.25
N PRO A 171 32.42 8.50 -20.01
CA PRO A 171 31.67 7.28 -19.70
C PRO A 171 30.72 7.41 -18.51
N GLU A 172 31.06 8.26 -17.54
CA GLU A 172 30.22 8.57 -16.38
C GLU A 172 29.01 9.41 -16.76
N GLU A 173 29.18 10.41 -17.63
CA GLU A 173 28.09 11.24 -18.17
C GLU A 173 27.17 10.42 -19.08
N GLU A 174 27.70 9.52 -19.91
CA GLU A 174 26.91 8.61 -20.74
C GLU A 174 26.04 7.68 -19.89
N LEU A 175 26.63 7.12 -18.82
CA LEU A 175 25.91 6.26 -17.88
C LEU A 175 24.78 7.02 -17.17
N GLU A 176 25.02 8.26 -16.78
CA GLU A 176 24.01 9.12 -16.17
C GLU A 176 22.88 9.43 -17.15
N LEU A 177 23.19 9.82 -18.40
CA LEU A 177 22.17 10.07 -19.43
C LEU A 177 21.30 8.84 -19.67
N ARG A 178 21.92 7.64 -19.68
CA ARG A 178 21.20 6.37 -19.82
C ARG A 178 20.29 6.09 -18.62
N PHE A 179 20.73 6.39 -17.40
CA PHE A 179 19.87 6.33 -16.22
C PHE A 179 18.69 7.29 -16.32
N LEU A 180 18.91 8.54 -16.72
CA LEU A 180 17.82 9.53 -16.84
C LEU A 180 16.74 9.07 -17.82
N GLU A 181 17.14 8.51 -18.96
CA GLU A 181 16.19 7.97 -19.93
C GLU A 181 15.47 6.73 -19.40
N PHE A 182 16.20 5.81 -18.77
CA PHE A 182 15.60 4.64 -18.11
C PHE A 182 14.56 5.08 -17.06
N CYS A 183 14.91 6.05 -16.21
CA CYS A 183 14.02 6.60 -15.20
C CYS A 183 12.72 7.14 -15.83
N ARG A 184 12.83 7.96 -16.88
CA ARG A 184 11.66 8.49 -17.60
C ARG A 184 10.76 7.37 -18.12
N GLN A 185 11.34 6.38 -18.79
CA GLN A 185 10.60 5.25 -19.35
C GLN A 185 9.90 4.43 -18.27
N GLN A 186 10.60 4.12 -17.17
CA GLN A 186 10.01 3.38 -16.05
C GLN A 186 8.89 4.15 -15.37
N THR A 187 9.05 5.48 -15.18
CA THR A 187 8.01 6.32 -14.60
C THR A 187 6.77 6.38 -15.48
N VAL A 188 6.93 6.63 -16.78
CA VAL A 188 5.80 6.66 -17.74
C VAL A 188 5.09 5.29 -17.79
N SER A 189 5.86 4.19 -17.84
CA SER A 189 5.30 2.84 -17.82
C SER A 189 4.42 2.59 -16.58
N GLN A 190 4.92 2.98 -15.40
CA GLN A 190 4.17 2.83 -14.15
C GLN A 190 2.95 3.76 -14.08
N LEU A 191 3.05 5.00 -14.56
CA LEU A 191 1.91 5.95 -14.61
C LEU A 191 0.79 5.45 -15.54
N ASN A 192 1.13 4.78 -16.64
CA ASN A 192 0.16 4.21 -17.57
C ASN A 192 -0.67 3.06 -16.95
N LEU A 193 -0.21 2.46 -15.86
CA LEU A 193 -0.98 1.43 -15.13
C LEU A 193 -2.29 1.99 -14.57
N CYS A 194 -2.35 3.30 -14.27
CA CYS A 194 -3.55 3.94 -13.76
C CYS A 194 -4.74 3.76 -14.70
N ALA A 195 -4.55 4.06 -15.99
CA ALA A 195 -5.59 3.87 -17.00
C ALA A 195 -5.81 2.38 -17.32
N LYS A 196 -4.73 1.57 -17.37
CA LYS A 196 -4.77 0.14 -17.69
C LYS A 196 -5.70 -0.65 -16.77
N TYR A 197 -5.59 -0.46 -15.46
CA TYR A 197 -6.41 -1.16 -14.47
C TYR A 197 -7.54 -0.31 -13.89
N GLY A 198 -7.63 0.95 -14.30
CA GLY A 198 -8.65 1.88 -13.86
C GLY A 198 -8.49 2.26 -12.39
N TYR A 199 -7.28 2.58 -11.92
CA TYR A 199 -7.03 3.15 -10.60
C TYR A 199 -7.60 4.57 -10.48
N ASP A 200 -7.80 5.04 -9.25
CA ASP A 200 -8.31 6.38 -8.94
C ASP A 200 -7.19 7.43 -8.78
N GLY A 201 -5.92 7.02 -8.86
CA GLY A 201 -4.78 7.90 -8.67
C GLY A 201 -3.48 7.17 -8.43
N VAL A 202 -2.45 7.91 -8.06
CA VAL A 202 -1.10 7.41 -7.77
C VAL A 202 -0.55 8.01 -6.49
N GLN A 203 0.26 7.22 -5.79
CA GLN A 203 1.17 7.68 -4.76
C GLN A 203 2.59 7.63 -5.31
N VAL A 204 3.29 8.76 -5.32
CA VAL A 204 4.71 8.83 -5.67
C VAL A 204 5.54 8.84 -4.40
N ASN A 205 6.44 7.86 -4.26
CA ASN A 205 7.32 7.73 -3.11
C ASN A 205 8.73 8.23 -3.44
N TYR A 206 9.20 9.20 -2.66
CA TYR A 206 10.53 9.78 -2.78
C TYR A 206 11.14 10.14 -1.43
N THR A 207 12.15 9.37 -1.02
CA THR A 207 12.90 9.61 0.23
C THR A 207 14.10 10.51 -0.01
N GLY A 208 14.88 10.26 -1.07
CA GLY A 208 16.06 11.06 -1.42
C GLY A 208 17.10 11.21 -0.31
N ARG A 209 18.03 12.15 -0.50
CA ARG A 209 19.09 12.53 0.44
C ARG A 209 19.04 14.04 0.69
N ALA A 210 19.57 14.49 1.84
CA ALA A 210 19.59 15.90 2.20
C ALA A 210 20.49 16.70 1.22
N PRO A 211 19.93 17.61 0.40
CA PRO A 211 20.70 18.30 -0.65
C PRO A 211 21.68 19.33 -0.10
N GLN A 212 21.54 19.75 1.16
CA GLN A 212 22.39 20.77 1.80
C GLN A 212 23.84 20.29 2.01
N ALA A 213 24.08 18.98 1.96
CA ALA A 213 25.41 18.39 2.14
C ALA A 213 26.09 17.99 0.82
N MET A 214 25.42 18.19 -0.32
CA MET A 214 25.94 17.79 -1.64
C MET A 214 26.86 18.87 -2.22
N GLN A 215 27.87 18.45 -2.98
CA GLN A 215 28.65 19.37 -3.83
C GLN A 215 27.79 19.83 -5.01
N GLU A 216 28.18 20.92 -5.69
CA GLU A 216 27.38 21.52 -6.77
C GLU A 216 27.16 20.54 -7.93
N GLU A 217 28.17 19.75 -8.32
CA GLU A 217 28.06 18.76 -9.38
C GLU A 217 27.10 17.60 -8.99
N GLU A 218 27.24 17.08 -7.77
CA GLU A 218 26.34 16.04 -7.24
C GLU A 218 24.90 16.57 -7.16
N LYS A 219 24.73 17.84 -6.76
CA LYS A 219 23.44 18.50 -6.65
C LYS A 219 22.79 18.71 -8.03
N ALA A 220 23.58 19.02 -9.07
CA ALA A 220 23.10 19.13 -10.44
C ALA A 220 22.62 17.77 -10.98
N GLN A 221 23.40 16.70 -10.76
CA GLN A 221 22.98 15.33 -11.08
C GLN A 221 21.70 14.94 -10.33
N TYR A 222 21.65 15.22 -9.03
CA TYR A 222 20.50 14.94 -8.19
C TYR A 222 19.23 15.68 -8.65
N ALA A 223 19.37 16.94 -9.07
CA ALA A 223 18.29 17.72 -9.68
C ALA A 223 17.83 17.12 -11.02
N ALA A 224 18.77 16.71 -11.89
CA ALA A 224 18.44 16.10 -13.18
C ALA A 224 17.66 14.78 -13.02
N ARG A 225 18.05 13.95 -12.05
CA ARG A 225 17.33 12.71 -11.72
C ARG A 225 15.92 12.97 -11.17
N GLN A 226 15.78 13.94 -10.26
CA GLN A 226 14.46 14.37 -9.78
C GLN A 226 13.59 14.88 -10.93
N GLU A 227 14.14 15.67 -11.84
CA GLU A 227 13.41 16.18 -12.99
C GLU A 227 12.96 15.06 -13.95
N ALA A 228 13.81 14.07 -14.22
CA ALA A 228 13.45 12.89 -15.03
C ALA A 228 12.25 12.12 -14.45
N PHE A 229 12.13 12.09 -13.12
CA PHE A 229 11.00 11.47 -12.44
C PHE A 229 9.76 12.38 -12.38
N PHE A 230 9.88 13.57 -11.78
CA PHE A 230 8.75 14.42 -11.43
C PHE A 230 8.15 15.19 -12.61
N SER A 231 8.90 15.46 -13.68
CA SER A 231 8.33 16.06 -14.89
C SER A 231 7.23 15.17 -15.51
N ASN A 232 7.45 13.85 -15.52
CA ASN A 232 6.46 12.88 -15.97
C ASN A 232 5.25 12.82 -15.04
N VAL A 233 5.47 12.92 -13.72
CA VAL A 233 4.39 12.95 -12.73
C VAL A 233 3.52 14.20 -12.91
N LYS A 234 4.13 15.39 -13.06
CA LYS A 234 3.43 16.66 -13.31
C LYS A 234 2.61 16.59 -14.61
N THR A 235 3.25 16.16 -15.70
CA THR A 235 2.59 16.00 -17.01
C THR A 235 1.41 15.03 -16.93
N TRP A 236 1.57 13.92 -16.22
CA TRP A 236 0.49 12.95 -16.02
C TRP A 236 -0.65 13.54 -15.19
N ASN A 237 -0.37 14.28 -14.12
CA ASN A 237 -1.38 14.91 -13.27
C ASN A 237 -2.24 15.90 -14.07
N GLU A 238 -1.60 16.77 -14.86
CA GLU A 238 -2.27 17.73 -15.75
C GLU A 238 -3.21 17.04 -16.76
N ALA A 239 -2.77 15.89 -17.30
CA ALA A 239 -3.56 15.12 -18.26
C ALA A 239 -4.70 14.29 -17.63
N ASN A 240 -4.70 14.10 -16.31
CA ASN A 240 -5.60 13.19 -15.60
C ASN A 240 -6.39 13.89 -14.48
N SER A 241 -7.01 15.03 -14.81
CA SER A 241 -7.83 15.80 -13.87
C SER A 241 -8.85 14.92 -13.13
N GLY A 242 -8.86 15.00 -11.80
CA GLY A 242 -9.75 14.22 -10.93
C GLY A 242 -9.18 12.88 -10.45
N LYS A 243 -7.97 12.51 -10.88
CA LYS A 243 -7.18 11.48 -10.22
C LYS A 243 -6.52 12.03 -8.95
N VAL A 244 -6.34 11.15 -7.97
CA VAL A 244 -5.63 11.48 -6.73
C VAL A 244 -4.13 11.46 -6.98
N LEU A 245 -3.42 12.46 -6.48
CA LEU A 245 -1.97 12.48 -6.42
C LEU A 245 -1.51 12.60 -4.97
N VAL A 246 -0.78 11.59 -4.49
CA VAL A 246 -0.19 11.57 -3.14
C VAL A 246 1.31 11.60 -3.26
N PHE A 247 1.97 12.52 -2.58
CA PHE A 247 3.41 12.41 -2.33
C PHE A 247 3.63 11.66 -1.02
N GLN A 248 4.54 10.69 -1.00
CA GLN A 248 5.02 10.06 0.23
C GLN A 248 6.54 10.17 0.31
N GLY A 249 7.09 10.58 1.45
CA GLY A 249 8.54 10.60 1.66
C GLY A 249 9.04 11.86 2.33
N ASN A 250 10.19 12.35 1.89
CA ASN A 250 10.89 13.48 2.50
C ASN A 250 10.85 14.70 1.57
N PRO A 251 9.84 15.57 1.65
CA PRO A 251 9.69 16.71 0.75
C PRO A 251 10.85 17.72 0.87
N GLN A 252 11.50 17.79 2.04
CA GLN A 252 12.68 18.64 2.26
C GLN A 252 13.90 18.25 1.41
N ASN A 253 13.91 17.02 0.88
CA ASN A 253 14.98 16.51 0.03
C ASN A 253 14.77 16.82 -1.46
N LEU A 254 13.67 17.47 -1.84
CA LEU A 254 13.43 17.93 -3.21
C LEU A 254 14.17 19.23 -3.51
N ILE A 255 14.80 19.29 -4.68
CA ILE A 255 15.40 20.51 -5.24
C ILE A 255 14.28 21.44 -5.72
N ASP A 256 13.46 20.96 -6.65
CA ASP A 256 12.20 21.60 -7.05
C ASP A 256 11.03 20.98 -6.28
N LYS A 257 10.34 21.81 -5.48
CA LYS A 257 9.20 21.40 -4.64
C LYS A 257 7.84 21.63 -5.31
N SER A 258 7.80 22.15 -6.53
CA SER A 258 6.56 22.51 -7.24
C SER A 258 5.55 21.37 -7.33
N VAL A 259 6.01 20.13 -7.52
CA VAL A 259 5.14 18.94 -7.57
C VAL A 259 4.31 18.73 -6.30
N LEU A 260 4.78 19.21 -5.14
CA LEU A 260 4.06 19.09 -3.88
C LEU A 260 2.78 19.93 -3.85
N GLY A 261 2.75 21.06 -4.59
CA GLY A 261 1.57 21.90 -4.73
C GLY A 261 0.43 21.21 -5.48
N GLU A 262 0.78 20.27 -6.37
CA GLU A 262 -0.15 19.47 -7.17
C GLU A 262 -0.76 18.29 -6.40
N CYS A 263 -0.14 17.89 -5.28
CA CYS A 263 -0.55 16.72 -4.52
C CYS A 263 -1.76 17.03 -3.62
N ASP A 264 -2.74 16.12 -3.57
CA ASP A 264 -3.85 16.17 -2.62
C ASP A 264 -3.36 15.98 -1.17
N TYR A 265 -2.36 15.12 -0.99
CA TYR A 265 -1.80 14.78 0.32
C TYR A 265 -0.29 14.65 0.27
N ILE A 266 0.37 15.07 1.35
CA ILE A 266 1.80 14.87 1.58
C ILE A 266 1.95 13.94 2.79
N VAL A 267 2.26 12.67 2.54
CA VAL A 267 2.45 11.64 3.55
C VAL A 267 3.89 11.67 4.06
N ILE A 268 4.07 12.05 5.33
CA ILE A 268 5.37 12.04 6.01
C ILE A 268 5.57 10.67 6.68
N PRO A 269 6.53 9.83 6.23
CA PRO A 269 6.69 8.48 6.77
C PRO A 269 7.34 8.52 8.16
N ALA A 270 6.57 8.14 9.16
CA ALA A 270 6.99 7.99 10.56
C ALA A 270 6.88 6.52 11.01
N LEU A 271 7.23 5.58 10.12
CA LEU A 271 7.01 4.13 10.30
C LEU A 271 7.69 3.55 11.55
N THR A 272 8.82 4.14 11.96
CA THR A 272 9.62 3.75 13.13
C THR A 272 9.48 4.71 14.31
N ALA A 273 8.56 5.68 14.23
CA ALA A 273 8.33 6.63 15.31
C ALA A 273 7.72 5.94 16.53
N THR A 274 8.39 6.05 17.66
CA THR A 274 7.97 5.42 18.92
C THR A 274 7.21 6.38 19.85
N SER A 275 6.95 7.62 19.43
CA SER A 275 6.25 8.64 20.21
C SER A 275 5.66 9.73 19.32
N ALA A 276 4.70 10.47 19.89
CA ALA A 276 4.11 11.67 19.28
C ALA A 276 5.17 12.76 18.97
N ASP A 277 6.16 12.93 19.84
CA ASP A 277 7.23 13.93 19.64
C ASP A 277 8.09 13.60 18.41
N LYS A 278 8.36 12.31 18.16
CA LYS A 278 9.09 11.89 16.96
C LYS A 278 8.28 12.17 15.68
N MET A 279 6.96 12.05 15.73
CA MET A 279 6.09 12.43 14.61
C MET A 279 6.10 13.94 14.37
N SER A 280 5.97 14.74 15.44
CA SER A 280 6.10 16.19 15.36
C SER A 280 7.44 16.59 14.77
N PHE A 281 8.54 15.94 15.21
CA PHE A 281 9.88 16.19 14.66
C PHE A 281 9.96 15.86 13.17
N ALA A 282 9.42 14.72 12.73
CA ALA A 282 9.41 14.35 11.31
C ALA A 282 8.68 15.40 10.45
N VAL A 283 7.54 15.90 10.91
CA VAL A 283 6.80 16.96 10.20
C VAL A 283 7.54 18.29 10.20
N LEU A 284 8.18 18.67 11.32
CA LEU A 284 8.97 19.89 11.38
C LEU A 284 10.20 19.84 10.46
N MET A 285 10.81 18.68 10.29
CA MET A 285 11.91 18.49 9.32
C MET A 285 11.41 18.56 7.87
N ALA A 286 10.17 18.18 7.60
CA ALA A 286 9.54 18.24 6.29
C ALA A 286 9.04 19.65 5.93
N ALA A 287 8.58 20.43 6.91
CA ALA A 287 7.99 21.75 6.76
C ALA A 287 9.05 22.86 6.54
N VAL A 288 9.87 22.70 5.49
CA VAL A 288 10.83 23.71 5.02
C VAL A 288 10.17 24.65 4.01
N GLU A 289 10.91 25.68 3.56
CA GLU A 289 10.47 26.60 2.51
C GLU A 289 9.97 25.86 1.26
N ASP A 290 8.89 26.39 0.67
CA ASP A 290 8.15 25.86 -0.48
C ASP A 290 7.45 24.50 -0.31
N VAL A 291 7.45 23.91 0.88
CA VAL A 291 6.61 22.73 1.18
C VAL A 291 5.23 23.17 1.66
N PRO A 292 4.13 22.76 1.01
CA PRO A 292 2.78 23.03 1.51
C PRO A 292 2.57 22.41 2.89
N THR A 293 2.16 23.24 3.85
CA THR A 293 1.95 22.81 5.24
C THR A 293 0.48 22.59 5.59
N ASP A 294 -0.43 22.73 4.63
CA ASP A 294 -1.88 22.60 4.76
C ASP A 294 -2.39 21.17 4.54
N ARG A 295 -1.53 20.23 4.13
CA ARG A 295 -1.95 18.91 3.64
C ARG A 295 -1.16 17.70 4.13
N PHE A 296 -0.57 17.80 5.32
CA PHE A 296 0.22 16.69 5.86
C PHE A 296 -0.65 15.53 6.38
N VAL A 297 -0.21 14.32 6.05
CA VAL A 297 -0.72 13.05 6.57
C VAL A 297 0.45 12.32 7.22
N ILE A 298 0.28 11.76 8.42
CA ILE A 298 1.37 11.02 9.09
C ILE A 298 1.32 9.53 8.73
N GLY A 299 2.43 8.99 8.24
CA GLY A 299 2.58 7.59 7.87
C GLY A 299 3.04 6.74 9.05
N VAL A 300 2.29 5.69 9.41
CA VAL A 300 2.68 4.66 10.38
C VAL A 300 2.47 3.28 9.79
N THR A 301 2.93 2.23 10.47
CA THR A 301 2.67 0.85 10.07
C THR A 301 1.90 0.11 11.14
N THR A 302 1.13 -0.90 10.74
CA THR A 302 0.69 -1.94 11.67
C THR A 302 1.89 -2.78 12.13
N PRO A 303 1.80 -3.42 13.31
CA PRO A 303 2.76 -4.45 13.72
C PRO A 303 2.93 -5.55 12.67
N SER A 304 4.14 -6.07 12.55
CA SER A 304 4.42 -7.23 11.69
C SER A 304 3.78 -8.51 12.27
N LEU A 305 3.23 -9.35 11.38
CA LEU A 305 2.73 -10.69 11.74
C LEU A 305 3.80 -11.77 11.54
N THR A 306 4.81 -11.52 10.71
CA THR A 306 5.82 -12.50 10.30
C THR A 306 7.17 -12.28 10.97
N ASP A 307 7.46 -11.05 11.37
CA ASP A 307 8.67 -10.70 12.11
C ASP A 307 8.31 -10.15 13.49
N LEU A 308 8.37 -11.00 14.51
CA LEU A 308 8.06 -10.63 15.89
C LEU A 308 9.17 -9.78 16.55
N SER A 309 10.33 -9.64 15.90
CA SER A 309 11.40 -8.76 16.35
C SER A 309 11.29 -7.35 15.79
N ASP A 310 10.39 -7.15 14.81
CA ASP A 310 10.08 -5.83 14.29
C ASP A 310 9.29 -5.01 15.31
N GLU A 311 9.97 -4.02 15.87
CA GLU A 311 9.43 -3.08 16.84
C GLU A 311 8.57 -1.97 16.21
N SER A 312 8.50 -1.92 14.88
CA SER A 312 7.64 -1.00 14.14
C SER A 312 6.16 -1.24 14.45
N GLY A 313 5.36 -0.18 14.33
CA GLY A 313 3.93 -0.26 14.65
C GLY A 313 3.59 -0.20 16.15
N TYR A 314 4.58 0.14 16.98
CA TYR A 314 4.41 0.38 18.42
C TYR A 314 5.02 1.71 18.87
N PHE A 315 4.36 2.35 19.83
CA PHE A 315 4.98 3.37 20.66
C PHE A 315 5.75 2.73 21.81
N SER A 316 6.65 3.50 22.43
CA SER A 316 7.39 3.07 23.63
C SER A 316 6.53 3.04 24.90
N GLY A 317 5.39 3.74 24.88
CA GLY A 317 4.45 3.78 25.98
C GLY A 317 3.55 2.55 26.08
N TYR A 318 2.89 2.42 27.23
CA TYR A 318 1.90 1.38 27.51
C TYR A 318 0.51 1.99 27.65
N GLU A 319 -0.50 1.18 27.36
CA GLU A 319 -1.90 1.48 27.63
C GLU A 319 -2.14 1.63 29.14
N ALA A 320 -3.35 2.05 29.52
CA ALA A 320 -3.72 2.27 30.93
C ALA A 320 -3.56 1.02 31.83
N ASP A 321 -3.51 -0.18 31.23
CA ASP A 321 -3.25 -1.44 31.95
C ASP A 321 -1.78 -1.63 32.35
N GLY A 322 -0.87 -0.77 31.87
CA GLY A 322 0.56 -0.83 32.11
C GLY A 322 1.28 -2.04 31.50
N LYS A 323 0.62 -2.80 30.61
CA LYS A 323 1.13 -4.07 30.05
C LYS A 323 1.02 -4.13 28.54
N THR A 324 -0.07 -3.61 27.98
CA THR A 324 -0.28 -3.59 26.53
C THR A 324 0.47 -2.40 25.96
N ARG A 325 1.30 -2.63 24.93
CA ARG A 325 1.99 -1.53 24.25
C ARG A 325 1.02 -0.72 23.40
N VAL A 326 1.19 0.59 23.40
CA VAL A 326 0.39 1.47 22.55
C VAL A 326 0.74 1.20 21.08
N ARG A 327 -0.28 0.95 20.26
CA ARG A 327 -0.11 0.76 18.81
C ARG A 327 0.20 2.09 18.15
N ALA A 328 1.07 2.09 17.14
CA ALA A 328 1.42 3.30 16.40
C ALA A 328 0.19 3.91 15.69
N THR A 329 -0.77 3.10 15.22
CA THR A 329 -2.03 3.58 14.63
C THR A 329 -2.84 4.44 15.59
N LYS A 330 -2.99 3.98 16.84
CA LYS A 330 -3.66 4.72 17.92
C LYS A 330 -2.89 5.98 18.31
N GLY A 331 -1.59 5.85 18.51
CA GLY A 331 -0.72 6.98 18.86
C GLY A 331 -0.74 8.07 17.80
N ALA A 332 -0.72 7.70 16.51
CA ALA A 332 -0.85 8.61 15.39
C ALA A 332 -2.21 9.30 15.36
N ALA A 333 -3.31 8.55 15.52
CA ALA A 333 -4.66 9.12 15.55
C ALA A 333 -4.81 10.18 16.66
N GLN A 334 -4.32 9.88 17.88
CA GLN A 334 -4.30 10.82 19.00
C GLN A 334 -3.44 12.06 18.70
N TRP A 335 -2.29 11.87 18.04
CA TRP A 335 -1.43 12.98 17.63
C TRP A 335 -2.08 13.86 16.55
N VAL A 336 -2.82 13.29 15.61
CA VAL A 336 -3.52 14.02 14.54
C VAL A 336 -4.61 14.93 15.10
N VAL A 337 -5.42 14.46 16.05
CA VAL A 337 -6.47 15.27 16.67
C VAL A 337 -5.95 16.27 17.71
N SER A 338 -4.67 16.18 18.08
CA SER A 338 -4.03 17.13 18.97
C SER A 338 -3.64 18.42 18.22
N PRO A 339 -3.84 19.61 18.82
CA PRO A 339 -3.48 20.89 18.18
C PRO A 339 -2.02 20.94 17.73
N ALA A 340 -1.77 21.65 16.62
CA ALA A 340 -0.45 22.05 16.16
C ALA A 340 -0.48 23.50 15.69
N SER A 341 0.71 24.11 15.61
CA SER A 341 0.90 25.46 15.08
C SER A 341 1.90 25.39 13.93
N GLY A 342 1.61 26.10 12.84
CA GLY A 342 2.48 26.19 11.66
C GLY A 342 2.22 25.14 10.56
N TYR A 343 1.34 24.17 10.80
CA TYR A 343 0.92 23.18 9.81
C TYR A 343 -0.43 22.54 10.18
N GLU A 344 -1.11 21.99 9.18
CA GLU A 344 -2.34 21.23 9.32
C GLU A 344 -2.08 19.72 9.24
N LYS A 345 -2.82 18.96 10.05
CA LYS A 345 -2.78 17.50 10.07
C LYS A 345 -4.08 16.99 9.47
N LEU A 346 -4.05 16.51 8.23
CA LEU A 346 -5.24 16.03 7.54
C LEU A 346 -5.61 14.59 7.91
N GLY A 347 -4.67 13.76 8.37
CA GLY A 347 -5.01 12.38 8.64
C GLY A 347 -3.83 11.46 8.91
N ILE A 348 -4.08 10.16 8.76
CA ILE A 348 -3.08 9.09 8.90
C ILE A 348 -2.99 8.26 7.62
N SER A 349 -1.80 7.75 7.33
CA SER A 349 -1.54 6.69 6.35
C SER A 349 -1.02 5.47 7.10
N ILE A 350 -1.67 4.32 6.94
CA ILE A 350 -1.35 3.08 7.67
C ILE A 350 -0.81 2.03 6.68
N ALA A 351 0.48 1.76 6.77
CA ALA A 351 1.13 0.71 6.01
C ALA A 351 0.83 -0.68 6.56
N ASN A 352 0.87 -1.67 5.68
CA ASN A 352 0.68 -3.10 5.96
C ASN A 352 -0.70 -3.41 6.56
N ALA A 353 -1.75 -2.70 6.13
CA ALA A 353 -3.08 -2.80 6.72
C ALA A 353 -3.65 -4.23 6.77
N GLN A 354 -3.25 -5.12 5.84
CA GLN A 354 -3.61 -6.54 5.84
C GLN A 354 -3.21 -7.27 7.14
N ASN A 355 -2.21 -6.79 7.86
CA ASN A 355 -1.76 -7.36 9.13
C ASN A 355 -2.74 -7.11 10.28
N ASP A 356 -3.61 -6.09 10.17
CA ASP A 356 -4.60 -5.77 11.19
C ASP A 356 -5.92 -6.55 11.03
N TYR A 357 -6.07 -7.32 9.95
CA TYR A 357 -7.29 -8.10 9.70
C TYR A 357 -7.56 -9.10 10.83
N PHE A 358 -6.55 -9.86 11.24
CA PHE A 358 -6.72 -10.98 12.17
C PHE A 358 -6.74 -10.50 13.63
N ASN A 359 -7.95 -10.30 14.15
CA ASN A 359 -8.15 -10.04 15.58
C ASN A 359 -9.40 -10.76 16.09
N LEU A 360 -9.25 -11.47 17.21
CA LEU A 360 -10.31 -12.30 17.81
C LEU A 360 -11.52 -11.50 18.29
N THR A 361 -11.35 -10.20 18.54
CA THR A 361 -12.42 -9.33 19.06
C THR A 361 -13.11 -8.53 17.96
N LEU A 362 -12.35 -8.00 17.00
CA LEU A 362 -12.86 -7.15 15.93
C LEU A 362 -11.86 -7.11 14.77
N VAL A 363 -12.28 -7.55 13.59
CA VAL A 363 -11.45 -7.48 12.36
C VAL A 363 -11.05 -6.02 12.08
N TYR A 364 -9.77 -5.79 11.78
CA TYR A 364 -9.18 -4.44 11.63
C TYR A 364 -9.31 -3.58 12.89
N LYS A 365 -9.09 -4.18 14.07
CA LYS A 365 -9.27 -3.52 15.37
C LYS A 365 -8.50 -2.19 15.45
N ASN A 366 -7.22 -2.20 15.08
CA ASN A 366 -6.34 -1.04 15.30
C ASN A 366 -6.61 0.08 14.28
N ILE A 367 -7.02 -0.25 13.05
CA ILE A 367 -7.46 0.73 12.05
C ILE A 367 -8.81 1.34 12.46
N ARG A 368 -9.77 0.52 12.92
CA ARG A 368 -11.07 1.01 13.39
C ARG A 368 -10.93 1.89 14.63
N GLU A 369 -10.10 1.50 15.59
CA GLU A 369 -9.81 2.35 16.77
C GLU A 369 -9.21 3.70 16.35
N ALA A 370 -8.31 3.71 15.36
CA ALA A 370 -7.75 4.95 14.83
C ALA A 370 -8.81 5.85 14.17
N VAL A 371 -9.71 5.26 13.36
CA VAL A 371 -10.84 5.97 12.76
C VAL A 371 -11.75 6.59 13.84
N ASP A 372 -12.10 5.83 14.87
CA ASP A 372 -12.98 6.29 15.94
C ASP A 372 -12.38 7.47 16.73
N ILE A 373 -11.04 7.51 16.87
CA ILE A 373 -10.33 8.63 17.49
C ILE A 373 -10.31 9.85 16.56
N LEU A 374 -10.04 9.64 15.28
CA LEU A 374 -9.92 10.70 14.27
C LEU A 374 -11.25 11.39 14.00
N ASN A 375 -12.32 10.61 13.90
CA ASN A 375 -13.63 11.04 13.46
C ASN A 375 -14.70 10.42 14.37
N PRO A 376 -14.77 10.82 15.65
CA PRO A 376 -15.69 10.22 16.60
C PRO A 376 -17.13 10.42 16.15
N ALA A 377 -17.96 9.39 16.34
CA ALA A 377 -19.38 9.49 16.10
C ALA A 377 -19.97 10.66 16.92
N PRO A 378 -20.91 11.45 16.36
CA PRO A 378 -21.60 12.49 17.10
C PRO A 378 -22.18 11.91 18.39
N LYS A 379 -21.89 12.56 19.53
CA LYS A 379 -22.56 12.23 20.78
C LYS A 379 -23.99 12.73 20.66
N ASN A 380 -24.94 11.80 20.45
CA ASN A 380 -26.37 12.09 20.49
C ASN A 380 -26.81 12.48 21.90
#